data_AF-A0A1E7Q8K0-F1
#
_entry.id   AF-A0A1E7Q8K0-F1
#
_cell.length_a   1.000
_cell.length_b   1.000
_cell.length_c   1.000
_cell.angle_alpha   90.00
_cell.angle_beta   90.00
_cell.angle_gamma   90.00
#
_symmetry.space_group_name_H-M   'P 1'
#
loop_
_entity.id
_entity.type
_entity.pdbx_description
1 polymer ?
#
loop_
_entity_poly.entity_id
_entity_poly.type
_entity_poly.pdbx_seq_one_letter_code
_entity_poly.pdbx_strand_id
1 'polypeptide(L)'
;MALVIAFISGLIMSIGISYSQMIEPSKVLAFLTLDKNWDPSLLLVMVSALVTYSIGYWLVRSKQKPVCAEKFQIPTKQKIDKPLVIGAVLFGAGWGLVGYCPGPAIAAISSGSTGTLAFVAAMIVGWFISRKWAL
;
A
#
# COMPACT_ATOMS: atom_id res chain seq x y z
N MET A 1 9.68 -11.45 20.49
CA MET A 1 8.54 -10.51 20.62
C MET A 1 8.20 -9.78 19.33
N ALA A 2 9.17 -9.13 18.66
CA ALA A 2 8.88 -8.35 17.43
C ALA A 2 8.14 -9.14 16.33
N LEU A 3 8.48 -10.41 16.10
CA LEU A 3 7.78 -11.27 15.12
C LEU A 3 6.31 -11.52 15.46
N VAL A 4 5.99 -11.74 16.74
CA VAL A 4 4.61 -11.95 17.20
C VAL A 4 3.79 -10.68 17.00
N ILE A 5 4.36 -9.52 17.32
CA ILE A 5 3.72 -8.21 17.13
C ILE A 5 3.51 -7.96 15.63
N ALA A 6 4.52 -8.21 14.79
CA ALA A 6 4.39 -8.06 13.34
C ALA A 6 3.31 -8.97 12.75
N PHE A 7 3.20 -10.21 13.22
CA PHE A 7 2.16 -11.14 12.80
C PHE A 7 0.75 -10.66 13.21
N ILE A 8 0.58 -10.22 14.46
CA ILE A 8 -0.69 -9.65 14.95
C ILE A 8 -1.07 -8.40 14.15
N SER A 9 -0.11 -7.50 13.91
CA SER A 9 -0.35 -6.29 13.09
C SER A 9 -0.74 -6.64 11.67
N GLY A 10 -0.10 -7.64 11.06
CA GLY A 10 -0.44 -8.16 9.74
C GLY A 10 -1.85 -8.75 9.68
N LEU A 11 -2.25 -9.52 10.70
CA LEU A 11 -3.61 -10.06 10.80
C LEU A 11 -4.66 -8.95 10.92
N ILE A 12 -4.44 -7.98 11.81
CA ILE A 12 -5.36 -6.84 11.99
C ILE A 12 -5.50 -6.05 10.68
N MET A 13 -4.38 -5.80 10.00
CA MET A 13 -4.38 -5.12 8.70
C MET A 13 -5.14 -5.91 7.63
N SER A 14 -4.91 -7.22 7.54
CA SER A 14 -5.60 -8.07 6.57
C SER A 14 -7.10 -8.12 6.82
N ILE A 15 -7.53 -8.23 8.08
CA ILE A 15 -8.95 -8.21 8.46
C ILE A 15 -9.58 -6.86 8.08
N GLY A 16 -8.89 -5.75 8.35
CA GLY A 16 -9.35 -4.41 7.98
C GLY A 16 -9.51 -4.23 6.47
N ILE A 17 -8.53 -4.67 5.68
CA ILE A 17 -8.59 -4.62 4.21
C ILE A 17 -9.76 -5.46 3.68
N SER A 18 -9.94 -6.69 4.19
CA SER A 18 -11.07 -7.55 3.81
C SER A 18 -12.42 -6.92 4.16
N TYR A 19 -12.55 -6.35 5.37
CA TYR A 19 -13.80 -5.72 5.81
C TYR A 19 -14.13 -4.46 4.99
N SER A 20 -13.12 -3.68 4.62
CA SER A 20 -13.28 -2.47 3.78
C SER A 20 -13.61 -2.76 2.31
N GLN A 21 -13.59 -4.04 1.88
CA GLN A 21 -13.79 -4.47 0.49
C GLN A 21 -12.77 -3.89 -0.51
N MET A 22 -11.65 -3.33 -0.04
CA MET A 22 -10.54 -2.86 -0.88
C MET A 22 -9.82 -3.97 -1.66
N ILE A 23 -10.14 -5.23 -1.37
CA ILE A 23 -9.69 -6.41 -2.11
C ILE A 23 -10.25 -6.40 -3.54
N GLU A 24 -11.42 -5.79 -3.75
CA GLU A 24 -12.09 -5.76 -5.04
C GLU A 24 -11.58 -4.60 -5.92
N PRO A 25 -10.97 -4.86 -7.09
CA PRO A 25 -10.46 -3.80 -7.96
C PRO A 25 -11.56 -2.88 -8.49
N SER A 26 -12.80 -3.38 -8.60
CA SER A 26 -13.94 -2.57 -9.06
C SER A 26 -14.23 -1.39 -8.12
N LYS A 27 -14.02 -1.55 -6.81
CA LYS A 27 -14.17 -0.46 -5.82
C LYS A 27 -13.13 0.64 -6.01
N VAL A 28 -11.90 0.25 -6.34
CA VAL A 28 -10.81 1.20 -6.61
C VAL A 28 -11.06 1.94 -7.92
N LEU A 29 -11.48 1.22 -8.96
CA LEU A 29 -11.80 1.82 -10.26
C LEU A 29 -13.00 2.76 -10.15
N ALA A 30 -14.07 2.39 -9.43
CA ALA A 30 -15.24 3.23 -9.20
C ALA A 30 -14.91 4.52 -8.43
N PHE A 31 -13.89 4.50 -7.57
CA PHE A 31 -13.38 5.71 -6.94
C PHE A 31 -12.57 6.59 -7.90
N LEU A 32 -11.86 5.99 -8.85
CA LEU A 32 -11.02 6.72 -9.82
C LEU A 32 -11.80 7.28 -11.00
N THR A 33 -12.85 6.60 -11.44
CA THR A 33 -13.77 7.09 -12.46
C THR A 33 -14.76 8.04 -11.81
N LEU A 34 -14.49 9.35 -11.90
CA LEU A 34 -15.41 10.43 -11.49
C LEU A 34 -16.64 10.51 -12.42
N ASP A 35 -17.41 9.43 -12.50
CA ASP A 35 -18.64 9.35 -13.28
C ASP A 35 -19.89 9.43 -12.37
N LYS A 36 -21.08 9.16 -12.92
CA LYS A 36 -22.34 9.21 -12.16
C LYS A 36 -22.45 8.14 -11.06
N ASN A 37 -21.64 7.10 -11.09
CA ASN A 37 -21.63 5.98 -10.13
C ASN A 37 -20.40 6.00 -9.22
N TRP A 38 -19.82 7.19 -9.02
CA TRP A 38 -18.65 7.39 -8.18
C TRP A 38 -18.88 6.92 -6.74
N ASP A 39 -18.01 6.03 -6.25
CA ASP A 39 -18.08 5.46 -4.89
C ASP A 39 -17.04 6.14 -3.96
N PRO A 40 -17.46 7.02 -3.01
CA PRO A 40 -16.56 7.71 -2.09
C PRO A 40 -16.02 6.82 -0.96
N SER A 41 -16.42 5.54 -0.88
CA SER A 41 -16.04 4.66 0.24
C SER A 41 -14.52 4.55 0.42
N LEU A 42 -13.76 4.56 -0.67
CA LEU A 42 -12.30 4.48 -0.63
C LEU A 42 -11.66 5.71 0.06
N LEU A 43 -12.24 6.90 -0.13
CA LEU A 43 -11.75 8.14 0.48
C LEU A 43 -11.84 8.08 2.00
N LEU A 44 -12.93 7.53 2.53
CA LEU A 44 -13.13 7.39 3.98
C LEU A 44 -12.08 6.48 4.61
N VAL A 45 -11.76 5.37 3.93
CA VAL A 45 -10.71 4.45 4.37
C VAL A 45 -9.33 5.09 4.28
N MET A 46 -9.02 5.80 3.19
CA MET A 46 -7.74 6.50 3.04
C MET A 46 -7.56 7.60 4.09
N VAL A 47 -8.59 8.41 4.35
CA VAL A 47 -8.55 9.48 5.35
C VAL A 47 -8.39 8.90 6.76
N SER A 48 -9.13 7.86 7.11
CA SER A 48 -9.01 7.23 8.43
C SER A 48 -7.63 6.59 8.65
N ALA A 49 -7.08 5.94 7.61
CA ALA A 49 -5.72 5.41 7.64
C ALA A 49 -4.67 6.52 7.82
N LEU A 50 -4.81 7.63 7.08
CA LEU A 50 -3.91 8.77 7.17
C LEU A 50 -3.95 9.40 8.57
N VAL A 51 -5.15 9.64 9.12
CA VAL A 51 -5.33 10.22 10.46
C VAL A 51 -4.71 9.31 11.53
N THR A 52 -5.00 8.01 11.47
CA THR A 52 -4.46 7.03 12.42
C THR A 52 -2.93 7.00 12.37
N TYR A 53 -2.35 6.98 11.16
CA TYR A 53 -0.90 7.04 10.97
C TYR A 53 -0.31 8.35 11.48
N SER A 54 -0.92 9.50 11.17
CA SER A 54 -0.45 10.81 11.60
C SER A 54 -0.42 10.93 13.13
N ILE A 55 -1.46 10.45 13.83
CA ILE A 55 -1.50 10.43 15.30
C ILE A 55 -0.40 9.52 15.85
N GLY A 56 -0.26 8.30 15.31
CA GLY A 56 0.78 7.37 15.71
C GLY A 56 2.19 7.94 15.49
N TYR A 57 2.43 8.55 14.33
CA TYR A 57 3.68 9.21 14.01
C TYR A 57 3.95 10.38 14.96
N TRP A 58 2.95 11.21 15.26
CA TRP A 58 3.09 12.34 16.17
C TRP A 58 3.42 11.91 17.61
N LEU A 59 2.86 10.80 18.09
CA LEU A 59 3.20 10.26 19.41
C LEU A 59 4.62 9.68 19.47
N VAL A 60 5.07 9.10 18.36
CA VAL A 60 6.35 8.37 18.30
C VAL A 60 7.51 9.28 17.90
N ARG A 61 7.27 10.40 17.20
CA ARG A 61 8.32 11.34 16.73
C ARG A 61 9.22 11.87 17.84
N SER A 62 8.70 11.96 19.07
CA SER A 62 9.45 12.46 20.24
C SER A 62 10.23 11.36 20.97
N LYS A 63 10.10 10.09 20.56
CA LYS A 63 10.81 8.97 21.18
C LYS A 63 12.12 8.71 20.44
N GLN A 64 13.18 8.45 21.18
CA GLN A 64 14.51 8.20 20.62
C GLN A 64 14.67 6.80 20.00
N LYS A 65 13.90 5.81 20.47
CA LYS A 65 13.98 4.42 20.00
C LYS A 65 12.61 3.74 19.90
N PRO A 66 12.40 2.84 18.92
CA PRO A 66 11.23 1.97 18.88
C PRO A 66 11.23 0.99 20.07
N VAL A 67 10.05 0.54 20.48
CA VAL A 67 9.92 -0.46 21.55
C VAL A 67 10.31 -1.87 21.04
N CYS A 68 10.07 -2.15 19.76
CA CYS A 68 10.23 -3.48 19.17
C CYS A 68 11.34 -3.57 18.12
N ALA A 69 12.16 -2.53 17.96
CA ALA A 69 13.27 -2.47 17.02
C ALA A 69 14.36 -1.54 17.54
N GLU A 70 15.58 -1.66 17.00
CA GLU A 70 16.74 -0.89 17.48
C GLU A 70 16.70 0.59 17.06
N LYS A 71 16.16 0.88 15.87
CA LYS A 71 16.09 2.24 15.28
C LYS A 71 14.83 2.42 14.45
N PHE A 72 14.33 3.65 14.36
CA PHE A 72 13.27 3.99 13.42
C PHE A 72 13.84 4.01 12.00
N GLN A 73 13.20 3.30 11.07
CA GLN A 73 13.53 3.33 9.65
C GLN A 73 12.75 4.47 8.97
N ILE A 74 13.24 5.69 9.14
CA ILE A 74 12.65 6.88 8.50
C ILE A 74 13.38 7.11 7.16
N PRO A 75 12.66 7.34 6.04
CA PRO A 75 13.28 7.66 4.77
C PRO A 75 14.17 8.91 4.89
N THR A 76 15.45 8.77 4.56
CA THR A 76 16.42 9.88 4.56
C THR A 76 16.46 10.64 3.23
N LYS A 77 15.90 10.07 2.16
CA LYS A 77 15.78 10.73 0.85
C LYS A 77 14.57 11.66 0.83
N GLN A 78 14.83 12.96 0.82
CA GLN A 78 13.79 14.01 0.71
C GLN A 78 13.79 14.71 -0.65
N LYS A 79 14.77 14.40 -1.52
CA LYS A 79 14.88 15.02 -2.84
C LYS A 79 13.97 14.30 -3.84
N ILE A 80 13.26 15.09 -4.63
CA ILE A 80 12.48 14.60 -5.76
C ILE A 80 13.46 14.38 -6.91
N ASP A 81 13.85 13.12 -7.09
CA ASP A 81 14.79 12.72 -8.15
C ASP A 81 14.04 12.24 -9.40
N LYS A 82 14.67 12.32 -10.58
CA LYS A 82 14.06 11.86 -11.84
C LYS A 82 13.56 10.40 -11.78
N PRO A 83 14.28 9.44 -11.19
CA PRO A 83 13.79 8.06 -11.05
C PRO A 83 12.51 7.97 -10.20
N LEU A 84 12.35 8.83 -9.19
CA LEU A 84 11.16 8.86 -8.34
C LEU A 84 9.94 9.33 -9.14
N VAL A 85 10.09 10.39 -9.94
CA VAL A 85 9.00 10.92 -10.77
C VAL A 85 8.59 9.89 -11.82
N ILE A 86 9.55 9.29 -12.52
CA ILE A 86 9.27 8.26 -13.53
C ILE A 86 8.57 7.06 -12.89
N GLY A 87 9.09 6.58 -11.75
CA GLY A 87 8.48 5.49 -10.99
C GLY A 87 7.06 5.80 -10.53
N ALA A 88 6.82 7.01 -10.03
CA ALA A 88 5.50 7.45 -9.59
C ALA A 88 4.48 7.51 -10.72
N VAL A 89 4.88 8.00 -11.91
CA VAL A 89 4.01 8.03 -13.10
C VAL A 89 3.69 6.61 -13.58
N LEU A 90 4.69 5.74 -13.67
CA LEU A 90 4.49 4.34 -14.09
C LEU A 90 3.60 3.58 -13.10
N PHE A 91 3.83 3.76 -11.80
CA PHE A 91 3.03 3.14 -10.75
C PHE A 91 1.60 3.66 -10.76
N GLY A 92 1.40 4.99 -10.87
CA GLY A 92 0.08 5.61 -10.95
C GLY A 92 -0.70 5.18 -12.18
N ALA A 93 -0.04 5.09 -13.35
CA ALA A 93 -0.67 4.59 -14.57
C ALA A 93 -1.10 3.12 -14.44
N GLY A 94 -0.23 2.25 -13.90
CA GLY A 94 -0.58 0.84 -13.66
C GLY A 94 -1.73 0.69 -12.66
N TRP A 95 -1.70 1.45 -11.57
CA TRP A 95 -2.77 1.46 -10.57
C TRP A 95 -4.10 1.93 -11.16
N GLY A 96 -4.11 2.99 -11.96
CA GLY A 96 -5.31 3.50 -12.62
C GLY A 96 -5.89 2.56 -13.68
N LEU A 97 -5.04 1.79 -14.36
CA LEU A 97 -5.48 0.83 -15.38
C LEU A 97 -6.10 -0.44 -14.78
N VAL A 98 -5.51 -0.95 -13.68
CA VAL A 98 -5.85 -2.27 -13.15
C VAL A 98 -6.70 -2.19 -11.87
N GLY A 99 -6.61 -1.09 -11.12
CA GLY A 99 -7.31 -0.91 -9.85
C GLY A 99 -6.72 -1.72 -8.68
N TYR A 100 -5.61 -2.45 -8.87
CA TYR A 100 -4.95 -3.19 -7.79
C TYR A 100 -3.90 -2.35 -7.08
N CYS A 101 -4.05 -2.20 -5.76
CA CYS A 101 -3.03 -1.63 -4.88
C CYS A 101 -2.16 -2.77 -4.30
N PRO A 102 -0.83 -2.60 -4.14
CA PRO A 102 0.06 -3.66 -3.66
C PRO A 102 -0.33 -4.24 -2.29
N GLY A 103 -0.87 -3.43 -1.38
CA GLY A 103 -1.32 -3.90 -0.06
C GLY A 103 -2.51 -4.87 -0.16
N PRO A 104 -3.66 -4.42 -0.71
CA PRO A 104 -4.80 -5.29 -0.97
C PRO A 104 -4.47 -6.46 -1.90
N ALA A 105 -3.60 -6.29 -2.90
CA ALA A 105 -3.22 -7.38 -3.79
C ALA A 105 -2.59 -8.56 -3.03
N ILE A 106 -1.74 -8.29 -2.04
CA ILE A 106 -1.14 -9.33 -1.19
C ILE A 106 -2.21 -10.01 -0.32
N ALA A 107 -3.12 -9.25 0.29
CA ALA A 107 -4.24 -9.81 1.05
C ALA A 107 -5.16 -10.67 0.15
N ALA A 108 -5.38 -10.20 -1.07
CA ALA A 108 -6.21 -10.83 -2.09
C ALA A 108 -5.60 -12.10 -2.70
N ILE A 109 -4.33 -12.44 -2.44
CA ILE A 109 -3.74 -13.70 -2.94
C ILE A 109 -4.59 -14.89 -2.46
N SER A 110 -5.12 -14.80 -1.24
CA SER A 110 -6.04 -15.79 -0.65
C SER A 110 -7.33 -16.01 -1.44
N SER A 111 -7.76 -15.03 -2.25
CA SER A 111 -8.96 -15.15 -3.09
C SER A 111 -8.75 -16.06 -4.32
N GLY A 112 -7.50 -16.36 -4.69
CA GLY A 112 -7.18 -17.22 -5.83
C GLY A 112 -7.54 -16.65 -7.20
N SER A 113 -7.94 -15.38 -7.31
CA SER A 113 -8.25 -14.74 -8.60
C SER A 113 -7.04 -14.71 -9.52
N THR A 114 -7.22 -15.13 -10.77
CA THR A 114 -6.18 -15.09 -11.81
C THR A 114 -5.64 -13.68 -12.02
N GLY A 115 -6.49 -12.65 -11.89
CA GLY A 115 -6.09 -11.25 -12.00
C GLY A 115 -5.13 -10.82 -10.89
N THR A 116 -5.45 -11.18 -9.64
CA THR A 116 -4.58 -10.91 -8.49
C THR A 116 -3.24 -11.63 -8.61
N LEU A 117 -3.24 -12.91 -9.00
CA LEU A 117 -2.01 -13.69 -9.17
C LEU A 117 -1.12 -13.12 -10.27
N ALA A 118 -1.70 -12.74 -11.42
CA ALA A 118 -0.98 -12.11 -12.51
C ALA A 118 -0.38 -10.76 -12.08
N PHE A 119 -1.14 -9.92 -11.35
CA PHE A 119 -0.65 -8.65 -10.84
C PHE A 119 0.51 -8.84 -9.85
N VAL A 120 0.39 -9.77 -8.89
CA VAL A 120 1.44 -10.04 -7.91
C VAL A 120 2.70 -10.57 -8.59
N ALA A 121 2.57 -11.47 -9.57
CA ALA A 121 3.70 -11.95 -10.35
C ALA A 121 4.39 -10.80 -11.12
N ALA A 122 3.62 -9.95 -11.80
CA ALA A 122 4.14 -8.79 -12.52
C ALA A 122 4.83 -7.79 -11.58
N MET A 123 4.27 -7.55 -10.39
CA MET A 123 4.85 -6.69 -9.35
C MET A 123 6.21 -7.23 -8.89
N ILE A 124 6.32 -8.54 -8.62
CA ILE A 124 7.57 -9.19 -8.20
C ILE A 124 8.61 -9.09 -9.32
N VAL A 125 8.24 -9.41 -10.56
CA VAL A 125 9.14 -9.30 -11.72
C VAL A 125 9.63 -7.86 -11.91
N GLY A 126 8.71 -6.88 -11.84
CA GLY A 126 9.04 -5.46 -11.93
C GLY A 126 10.00 -5.00 -10.82
N TRP A 127 9.84 -5.51 -9.60
CA TRP A 127 10.76 -5.22 -8.49
C TRP A 127 12.17 -5.79 -8.71
N PHE A 128 12.29 -7.01 -9.25
CA PHE A 128 13.60 -7.57 -9.60
C PHE A 128 14.27 -6.82 -10.75
N ILE A 129 13.51 -6.40 -11.76
CA ILE A 129 14.02 -5.62 -12.89
C ILE A 129 14.50 -4.26 -12.41
N SER A 130 13.69 -3.54 -11.62
CA SER A 130 14.05 -2.21 -11.11
C SER A 130 15.29 -2.25 -10.20
N ARG A 131 15.47 -3.33 -9.44
CA ARG A 131 16.67 -3.54 -8.61
C ARG A 131 17.94 -3.73 -9.46
N LYS A 132 17.84 -4.37 -10.63
CA LYS A 132 18.97 -4.51 -11.58
C LYS A 132 19.25 -3.21 -12.34
N TRP A 133 18.22 -2.41 -12.59
CA TRP A 133 18.28 -1.15 -13.32
C TRP A 133 18.34 0.07 -12.40
N ALA A 134 18.98 -0.06 -11.23
CA ALA A 134 19.12 1.04 -10.28
C ALA A 134 19.93 2.19 -10.91
N LEU A 135 19.21 3.09 -11.59
CA LEU A 135 19.62 4.43 -12.01
C LEU A 135 19.98 5.29 -10.80
#